data_AF-A0A0L8KA89-F1
#
_entry.id   AF-A0A0L8KA89-F1
#
_cell.length_a   1.000
_cell.length_b   1.000
_cell.length_c   1.000
_cell.angle_alpha   90.00
_cell.angle_beta   90.00
_cell.angle_gamma   90.00
#
_symmetry.space_group_name_H-M   'P 1'
#
loop_
_entity.id
_entity.type
_entity.pdbx_description
1 polymer ?
#
loop_
_entity_poly.entity_id
_entity_poly.type
_entity_poly.pdbx_seq_one_letter_code
_entity_poly.pdbx_strand_id
1 'polypeptide(L)'
;MSRELMLAADDLQRKLSQLVAKLETLSRLRASQRNALLGTPHSDNWTGAKRNQFEGEFARQQAALGGIADAARRFQSQVSKAAAQAALDAKKEK
;
A
#
# COMPACT_ATOMS: atom_id res chain seq x y z
N MET A 1 -8.67 20.91 -20.48
CA MET A 1 -8.89 19.55 -19.92
C MET A 1 -10.36 19.21 -19.98
N SER A 2 -10.75 18.04 -20.50
CA SER A 2 -12.17 17.63 -20.54
C SER A 2 -12.66 17.24 -19.15
N ARG A 3 -13.96 17.44 -18.87
CA ARG A 3 -14.60 17.08 -17.60
C ARG A 3 -14.42 15.59 -17.26
N GLU A 4 -14.35 14.74 -18.27
CA GLU A 4 -14.15 13.30 -18.14
C GLU A 4 -12.77 12.94 -17.58
N LEU A 5 -11.71 13.65 -17.99
CA LEU A 5 -10.36 13.43 -17.49
C LEU A 5 -10.22 13.82 -16.01
N MET A 6 -10.92 14.85 -15.56
CA MET A 6 -10.95 15.23 -14.14
C MET A 6 -11.65 14.16 -13.30
N LEU A 7 -12.80 13.66 -13.75
CA LEU A 7 -13.53 12.59 -13.08
C LEU A 7 -12.72 11.29 -13.02
N ALA A 8 -12.01 10.96 -14.10
CA ALA A 8 -11.12 9.80 -14.15
C ALA A 8 -9.93 9.93 -13.18
N ALA A 9 -9.32 11.12 -13.06
CA ALA A 9 -8.25 11.38 -12.10
C ALA A 9 -8.74 11.24 -10.65
N ASP A 10 -9.93 11.77 -10.33
CA ASP A 10 -10.54 11.67 -9.01
C ASP A 10 -10.87 10.22 -8.63
N ASP A 11 -11.42 9.44 -9.57
CA ASP A 11 -11.72 8.02 -9.36
C ASP A 11 -10.44 7.19 -9.15
N LEU A 12 -9.41 7.43 -9.97
CA LEU A 12 -8.10 6.79 -9.81
C LEU A 12 -7.48 7.12 -8.45
N GLN A 13 -7.53 8.38 -8.03
CA GLN A 13 -7.01 8.82 -6.75
C GLN A 13 -7.73 8.14 -5.58
N ARG A 14 -9.06 8.00 -5.66
CA ARG A 14 -9.88 7.27 -4.68
C ARG A 14 -9.53 5.80 -4.61
N LYS A 15 -9.41 5.12 -5.75
CA LYS A 15 -9.03 3.70 -5.81
C LYS A 15 -7.65 3.45 -5.23
N LEU A 16 -6.69 4.33 -5.51
CA LEU A 16 -5.35 4.24 -4.93
C LEU A 16 -5.38 4.46 -3.41
N SER A 17 -6.20 5.38 -2.88
CA SER A 17 -6.33 5.57 -1.43
C SER A 17 -6.90 4.32 -0.76
N GLN A 18 -7.92 3.72 -1.36
CA GLN A 18 -8.50 2.47 -0.88
C GLN A 18 -7.50 1.31 -0.93
N LEU A 19 -6.69 1.24 -1.98
CA LEU A 19 -5.63 0.25 -2.11
C LEU A 19 -4.59 0.39 -0.99
N VAL A 20 -4.08 1.61 -0.76
CA VAL A 20 -3.11 1.89 0.32
C VAL A 20 -3.69 1.49 1.67
N ALA A 21 -4.91 1.91 1.99
CA ALA A 21 -5.56 1.57 3.25
C ALA A 21 -5.76 0.05 3.45
N LYS A 22 -6.09 -0.67 2.38
CA LYS A 22 -6.19 -2.14 2.41
C LYS A 22 -4.83 -2.80 2.63
N LEU A 23 -3.78 -2.33 1.96
CA LEU A 23 -2.42 -2.87 2.14
C LEU A 23 -1.90 -2.65 3.56
N GLU A 24 -2.11 -1.47 4.13
CA GLU A 24 -1.77 -1.18 5.52
C GLU A 24 -2.56 -2.05 6.51
N THR A 25 -3.84 -2.28 6.22
CA THR A 25 -4.68 -3.18 7.03
C THR A 25 -4.18 -4.62 6.96
N LEU A 26 -3.85 -5.13 5.78
CA LEU A 26 -3.28 -6.46 5.60
C LEU A 26 -1.92 -6.61 6.28
N SER A 27 -1.04 -5.61 6.18
CA SER A 27 0.25 -5.58 6.86
C SER A 27 0.08 -5.67 8.38
N ARG A 28 -0.84 -4.88 8.96
CA ARG A 28 -1.17 -4.92 10.39
C ARG A 28 -1.78 -6.27 10.82
N LEU A 29 -2.70 -6.82 10.03
CA LEU A 29 -3.30 -8.12 10.29
C LEU A 29 -2.22 -9.22 10.32
N ARG A 30 -1.30 -9.22 9.35
CA ARG A 30 -0.17 -10.15 9.31
C ARG A 30 0.74 -10.00 10.53
N ALA A 31 1.05 -8.77 10.94
CA ALA A 31 1.86 -8.53 12.13
C ALA A 31 1.17 -9.03 13.41
N SER A 32 -0.15 -8.85 13.52
CA SER A 32 -0.95 -9.37 14.63
C SER A 32 -0.94 -10.91 14.66
N GLN A 33 -1.11 -11.57 13.51
CA GLN A 33 -1.03 -13.03 13.40
C GLN A 33 0.34 -13.57 13.81
N ARG A 34 1.42 -12.91 13.39
CA ARG A 34 2.79 -13.25 13.85
C ARG A 34 2.88 -13.18 15.37
N ASN A 35 2.39 -12.11 15.99
CA ASN A 35 2.41 -11.96 17.44
C ASN A 35 1.54 -13.01 18.15
N ALA A 36 0.40 -13.40 17.57
CA ALA A 36 -0.41 -14.49 18.13
C ALA A 36 0.32 -15.85 18.08
N LEU A 37 1.09 -16.12 17.02
CA LEU A 37 1.81 -17.38 16.84
C LEU A 37 3.14 -17.46 17.62
N LEU A 38 3.86 -16.34 17.73
CA LEU A 38 5.24 -16.27 18.25
C LEU A 38 5.42 -15.35 19.46
N GLY A 39 4.36 -14.70 19.92
CA GLY A 39 4.41 -13.69 21.00
C GLY A 39 4.54 -14.28 22.40
N THR A 40 4.37 -15.59 22.58
CA THR A 40 4.68 -16.28 23.83
C THR A 40 6.09 -16.88 23.76
N PRO A 41 6.92 -16.71 24.81
CA PRO A 41 8.28 -17.29 24.85
C PRO A 41 8.31 -18.82 24.80
N HIS A 42 7.17 -19.49 25.01
CA HIS A 42 7.01 -20.95 25.07
C HIS A 42 6.01 -21.43 24.02
N SER A 43 6.09 -20.92 22.79
CA SER A 43 5.40 -21.53 21.65
C SER A 43 6.09 -22.86 21.34
N ASP A 44 5.69 -23.92 22.07
CA ASP A 44 6.32 -25.24 22.09
C ASP A 44 6.42 -25.93 20.71
N ASN A 45 5.75 -25.37 19.69
CA ASN A 45 5.73 -25.90 18.32
C ASN A 45 6.55 -25.09 17.29
N TRP A 46 7.15 -23.96 17.68
CA TRP A 46 7.82 -23.02 16.75
C TRP A 46 9.26 -22.71 17.17
N THR A 47 10.15 -23.68 16.99
CA THR A 47 11.60 -23.53 17.20
C THR A 47 12.41 -23.96 15.98
N GLY A 48 13.68 -23.54 15.93
CA GLY A 48 14.63 -23.96 14.88
C GLY A 48 14.26 -23.52 13.47
N ALA A 49 14.53 -24.39 12.49
CA ALA A 49 14.41 -24.08 11.06
C ALA A 49 13.00 -23.60 10.63
N LYS A 50 11.93 -24.16 11.23
CA LYS A 50 10.54 -23.80 10.91
C LYS A 50 10.22 -22.36 11.31
N ARG A 51 10.69 -21.93 12.49
CA ARG A 51 10.55 -20.54 12.94
C ARG A 51 11.30 -19.59 12.03
N ASN A 52 12.54 -19.92 11.68
CA ASN A 52 13.36 -19.09 10.80
C ASN A 52 12.75 -18.95 9.40
N GLN A 53 12.22 -20.04 8.85
CA GLN A 53 11.52 -20.00 7.56
C GLN A 53 10.29 -19.09 7.62
N PHE A 54 9.47 -19.23 8.66
CA PHE A 54 8.28 -18.39 8.82
C PHE A 54 8.63 -16.91 9.01
N GLU A 55 9.61 -16.58 9.86
CA GLU A 55 10.06 -15.19 10.07
C GLU A 55 10.62 -14.61 8.76
N GLY A 56 11.35 -15.41 7.97
CA GLY A 56 11.84 -15.03 6.66
C GLY A 56 10.72 -14.78 5.65
N GLU A 57 9.73 -15.67 5.58
CA GLU A 57 8.54 -15.49 4.73
C GLU A 57 7.71 -14.29 5.15
N PHE A 58 7.51 -14.10 6.46
CA PHE A 58 6.84 -12.94 7.02
C PHE A 58 7.54 -11.65 6.63
N ALA A 59 8.87 -11.56 6.80
CA ALA A 59 9.64 -10.39 6.43
C ALA A 59 9.51 -10.08 4.92
N ARG A 60 9.59 -11.09 4.06
CA ARG A 60 9.38 -10.94 2.61
C ARG A 60 7.98 -10.42 2.28
N GLN A 61 6.94 -10.98 2.92
CA GLN A 61 5.56 -10.55 2.70
C GLN A 61 5.34 -9.11 3.17
N GLN A 62 5.87 -8.74 4.34
CA GLN A 62 5.78 -7.36 4.84
C GLN A 62 6.49 -6.37 3.91
N ALA A 63 7.69 -6.71 3.45
CA ALA A 63 8.43 -5.88 2.49
C ALA A 63 7.65 -5.73 1.17
N ALA A 64 7.06 -6.80 0.65
CA ALA A 64 6.25 -6.75 -0.56
C ALA A 64 5.00 -5.86 -0.40
N LEU A 65 4.27 -6.01 0.72
CA LEU A 65 3.10 -5.17 1.01
C LEU A 65 3.49 -3.69 1.14
N GLY A 66 4.59 -3.40 1.83
CA GLY A 66 5.14 -2.05 1.95
C GLY A 66 5.53 -1.46 0.59
N GLY A 67 6.24 -2.24 -0.24
CA GLY A 67 6.64 -1.81 -1.58
C GLY A 67 5.46 -1.48 -2.50
N ILE A 68 4.38 -2.28 -2.45
CA ILE A 68 3.15 -2.00 -3.21
C ILE A 68 2.47 -0.73 -2.67
N ALA A 69 2.40 -0.55 -1.35
CA ALA A 69 1.81 0.65 -0.74
C ALA A 69 2.57 1.91 -1.14
N ASP A 70 3.90 1.87 -1.15
CA ASP A 70 4.74 2.99 -1.57
C ASP A 70 4.60 3.28 -3.07
N ALA A 71 4.54 2.24 -3.91
CA ALA A 71 4.26 2.42 -5.34
C ALA A 71 2.89 3.08 -5.56
N ALA A 72 1.85 2.64 -4.85
CA ALA A 72 0.52 3.23 -4.93
C ALA A 72 0.51 4.71 -4.51
N ARG A 73 1.19 5.07 -3.41
CA ARG A 73 1.34 6.47 -2.97
C ARG A 73 2.10 7.32 -3.98
N ARG A 74 3.15 6.79 -4.60
CA ARG A 74 3.89 7.47 -5.68
C ARG A 74 2.98 7.74 -6.88
N PHE A 75 2.18 6.76 -7.28
CA PHE A 75 1.19 6.96 -8.35
C PHE A 75 0.15 8.01 -7.99
N GLN A 76 -0.35 8.05 -6.75
CA GLN A 76 -1.25 9.12 -6.32
C GLN A 76 -0.60 10.50 -6.48
N SER A 77 0.63 10.65 -6.00
CA SER A 77 1.35 11.93 -6.13
C SER A 77 1.53 12.35 -7.58
N GLN A 78 1.87 11.41 -8.48
CA GLN A 78 2.01 11.67 -9.91
C GLN A 78 0.68 12.08 -10.56
N VAL A 79 -0.40 11.36 -10.25
CA VAL A 79 -1.75 11.67 -10.77
C VAL A 79 -2.21 13.05 -10.30
N SER A 80 -2.04 13.38 -9.01
CA SER A 80 -2.42 14.70 -8.49
C SER A 80 -1.60 15.81 -9.13
N LYS A 81 -0.30 15.62 -9.36
CA LYS A 81 0.55 16.60 -10.06
C LYS A 81 0.12 16.79 -11.51
N ALA A 82 -0.15 15.71 -12.23
CA ALA A 82 -0.60 15.76 -13.62
C ALA A 82 -1.98 16.47 -13.73
N ALA A 83 -2.90 16.17 -12.82
CA ALA A 83 -4.21 16.83 -12.77
C ALA A 83 -4.10 18.32 -12.46
N ALA A 84 -3.25 18.71 -11.49
CA ALA A 84 -3.00 20.10 -11.17
C ALA A 84 -2.39 20.87 -12.34
N GLN A 85 -1.39 20.28 -13.02
CA GLN A 85 -0.76 20.89 -14.19
C GLN A 85 -1.76 21.09 -15.33
N ALA A 86 -2.55 20.07 -15.65
CA ALA A 86 -3.57 20.16 -16.69
C ALA A 86 -4.67 21.18 -16.38
N ALA A 87 -4.99 21.39 -15.10
CA ALA A 87 -5.91 22.45 -14.66
C ALA A 87 -5.31 23.85 -14.81
N LEU A 88 -4.00 24.02 -14.62
CA LEU A 88 -3.29 25.29 -14.84
C LEU A 88 -3.22 25.63 -16.33
N ASP A 89 -2.87 24.67 -17.18
CA ASP A 89 -2.75 24.89 -18.62
C ASP A 89 -4.11 25.26 -19.24
N ALA A 90 -5.20 24.61 -18.79
CA ALA A 90 -6.56 24.96 -19.21
C ALA A 90 -7.02 26.37 -18.81
N LYS A 91 -6.37 27.01 -17.82
CA LYS A 91 -6.63 28.41 -17.44
C LYS A 91 -5.80 29.40 -18.25
N LYS A 92 -4.68 28.99 -18.82
CA LYS A 92 -3.80 29.83 -19.65
C LYS A 92 -4.28 29.91 -21.11
N GLU A 93 -5.02 28.91 -21.56
CA GLU A 93 -5.65 28.88 -22.90
C GLU A 93 -6.98 29.65 -22.98
N LYS A 94 -7.40 30.28 -21.88
CA LYS A 94 -8.58 31.17 -21.79
C LYS A 94 -8.16 32.60 -21.59
#